data_AF-A0A2S7PAP8-F1
#
_entry.id   AF-A0A2S7PAP8-F1
#
_cell.length_a   1.000
_cell.length_b   1.000
_cell.length_c   1.000
_cell.angle_alpha   90.00
_cell.angle_beta   90.00
_cell.angle_gamma   90.00
#
_symmetry.space_group_name_H-M   'P 1'
#
loop_
_entity.id
_entity.type
_entity.pdbx_description
1 polymer ?
#
loop_
_entity_poly.entity_id
_entity_poly.type
_entity_poly.pdbx_seq_one_letter_code
_entity_poly.pdbx_strand_id
1 'polypeptide(L)'
;MSSQSPITTPLTTLLGIRHPIILAGMARTSGGPLAAAVSNAGGLGCIGGLGYTPQQYVHKPLPFRLILSRPNISPPNSNLNPPSPKFPRLTPPRLREIIHDLKSHLNSPNLPFGVDLALPKVGDGARATNHDYTHGQLDALIDVTIAEGARLFISAVGIPPPHVISRLHAAGILIMNMVGAPKHAKKALDAGVDIVCAQGGEGGGHTGDIPTSILIPAVVDVARQYRPAMLKGQEALVVAAGGIYNGRGLASSLMQGAAGVWVGTRFVASKEAGCSEQHKESVVTAKWEDTIRTLVVSGRPLRVRTNEWVEKWEAQPEKIRELTGKGVVPIEWDMEEGNEVDIPHLMGVVAGVIEDVKPAGVIVDEMVAEAVERLKCAREFLGEGQKGRESKL
;
A
#
# COMPACT_ATOMS: atom_id res chain seq x y z
N MET A 1 18.46 -22.31 7.65
CA MET A 1 19.02 -21.00 7.25
C MET A 1 19.37 -21.10 5.78
N SER A 2 18.52 -20.58 4.90
CA SER A 2 18.74 -20.64 3.45
C SER A 2 19.79 -19.60 3.05
N SER A 3 20.91 -20.08 2.51
CA SER A 3 22.07 -19.30 2.05
C SER A 3 21.82 -18.70 0.67
N GLN A 4 20.72 -17.97 0.49
CA GLN A 4 20.46 -17.30 -0.79
C GLN A 4 21.27 -16.00 -0.88
N SER A 5 22.01 -15.85 -1.98
CA SER A 5 22.80 -14.64 -2.26
C SER A 5 21.88 -13.41 -2.29
N PRO A 6 22.20 -12.34 -1.54
CA PRO A 6 21.39 -11.12 -1.56
C PRO A 6 21.39 -10.49 -2.96
N ILE A 7 20.24 -9.97 -3.38
CA ILE A 7 20.14 -9.12 -4.57
C ILE A 7 20.53 -7.70 -4.13
N THR A 8 21.73 -7.26 -4.46
CA THR A 8 22.21 -5.92 -4.13
C THR A 8 21.79 -4.92 -5.20
N THR A 9 21.11 -3.85 -4.80
CA THR A 9 20.73 -2.72 -5.65
C THR A 9 21.10 -1.39 -4.95
N PRO A 10 21.07 -0.25 -5.65
CA PRO A 10 21.22 1.06 -4.99
C PRO A 10 20.24 1.26 -3.84
N LEU A 11 19.01 0.75 -3.96
CA LEU A 11 17.98 0.81 -2.92
C LEU A 11 18.39 0.02 -1.67
N THR A 12 18.92 -1.21 -1.82
CA THR A 12 19.30 -2.02 -0.67
C THR A 12 20.45 -1.39 0.11
N THR A 13 21.45 -0.85 -0.61
CA THR A 13 22.58 -0.13 0.00
C THR A 13 22.11 1.13 0.71
N LEU A 14 21.23 1.90 0.06
CA LEU A 14 20.71 3.14 0.60
C LEU A 14 19.88 2.91 1.87
N LEU A 15 19.02 1.89 1.90
CA LEU A 15 18.14 1.61 3.03
C LEU A 15 18.76 0.72 4.10
N GLY A 16 19.89 0.07 3.84
CA GLY A 16 20.51 -0.87 4.77
C GLY A 16 19.73 -2.18 4.91
N ILE A 17 19.11 -2.65 3.82
CA ILE A 17 18.33 -3.90 3.76
C ILE A 17 19.04 -4.94 2.90
N ARG A 18 18.67 -6.22 3.03
CA ARG A 18 19.30 -7.35 2.30
C ARG A 18 18.65 -7.61 0.94
N HIS A 19 17.36 -7.34 0.82
CA HIS A 19 16.56 -7.67 -0.35
C HIS A 19 15.78 -6.43 -0.82
N PRO A 20 15.65 -6.18 -2.13
CA PRO A 20 15.02 -4.99 -2.69
C PRO A 20 13.48 -5.12 -2.67
N ILE A 21 12.92 -5.52 -1.52
CA ILE A 21 11.49 -5.72 -1.29
C ILE A 21 11.08 -4.79 -0.14
N ILE A 22 10.10 -3.94 -0.42
CA ILE A 22 9.46 -3.08 0.55
C ILE A 22 8.01 -3.54 0.73
N LEU A 23 7.60 -3.76 1.98
CA LEU A 23 6.20 -4.00 2.32
C LEU A 23 5.38 -2.74 2.07
N ALA A 24 4.24 -2.86 1.41
CA ALA A 24 3.33 -1.74 1.24
C ALA A 24 2.70 -1.29 2.56
N GLY A 25 2.66 0.02 2.79
CA GLY A 25 1.87 0.64 3.86
C GLY A 25 0.37 0.48 3.59
N MET A 26 -0.23 -0.53 4.19
CA MET A 26 -1.63 -0.89 4.04
C MET A 26 -2.38 -0.65 5.35
N ALA A 27 -3.30 0.32 5.33
CA ALA A 27 -4.23 0.60 6.42
C ALA A 27 -4.80 -0.68 7.04
N ARG A 28 -4.63 -0.86 8.36
CA ARG A 28 -5.07 -2.04 9.16
C ARG A 28 -4.39 -3.37 8.83
N THR A 29 -3.82 -3.54 7.65
CA THR A 29 -3.15 -4.78 7.23
C THR A 29 -1.67 -4.79 7.64
N SER A 30 -0.91 -3.72 7.39
CA SER A 30 0.52 -3.65 7.67
C SER A 30 0.82 -3.01 9.03
N GLY A 31 0.39 -3.70 10.10
CA GLY A 31 0.73 -3.37 11.49
C GLY A 31 2.14 -3.83 11.89
N GLY A 32 2.45 -3.71 13.19
CA GLY A 32 3.75 -4.06 13.76
C GLY A 32 4.26 -5.46 13.40
N PRO A 33 3.45 -6.53 13.58
CA PRO A 33 3.90 -7.91 13.30
C PRO A 33 4.31 -8.12 11.84
N LEU A 34 3.50 -7.65 10.88
CA LEU A 34 3.79 -7.82 9.46
C LEU A 34 5.02 -7.02 9.02
N ALA A 35 5.11 -5.76 9.43
CA ALA A 35 6.26 -4.93 9.11
C ALA A 35 7.55 -5.53 9.70
N ALA A 36 7.53 -5.96 10.96
CA ALA A 36 8.67 -6.60 11.59
C ALA A 36 9.06 -7.91 10.89
N ALA A 37 8.10 -8.76 10.49
CA ALA A 37 8.38 -10.00 9.79
C ALA A 37 9.10 -9.78 8.45
N VAL A 38 8.70 -8.75 7.68
CA VAL A 38 9.38 -8.38 6.42
C VAL A 38 10.77 -7.81 6.68
N SER A 39 10.94 -6.93 7.68
CA SER A 39 12.27 -6.41 8.06
C SER A 39 13.21 -7.53 8.54
N ASN A 40 12.72 -8.46 9.35
CA ASN A 40 13.47 -9.64 9.81
C ASN A 40 13.92 -10.53 8.65
N ALA A 41 13.06 -10.71 7.65
CA ALA A 41 13.37 -11.46 6.43
C ALA A 41 14.36 -10.73 5.51
N GLY A 42 14.70 -9.46 5.79
CA GLY A 42 15.72 -8.71 5.08
C GLY A 42 15.18 -7.73 4.04
N GLY A 43 13.86 -7.57 3.92
CA GLY A 43 13.25 -6.44 3.21
C GLY A 43 13.13 -5.20 4.10
N LEU A 44 12.33 -4.23 3.68
CA LEU A 44 11.90 -3.09 4.51
C LEU A 44 10.42 -3.23 4.88
N GLY A 45 10.14 -3.48 6.16
CA GLY A 45 8.79 -3.36 6.71
C GLY A 45 8.33 -1.91 6.77
N CYS A 46 7.14 -1.60 6.25
CA CYS A 46 6.52 -0.29 6.39
C CYS A 46 5.19 -0.41 7.13
N ILE A 47 4.94 0.55 8.02
CA ILE A 47 3.64 0.70 8.67
C ILE A 47 2.73 1.58 7.83
N GLY A 48 1.47 1.16 7.70
CA GLY A 48 0.44 1.91 6.97
C GLY A 48 -0.31 2.81 7.92
N GLY A 49 -0.12 4.12 7.81
CA GLY A 49 -0.61 5.13 8.75
C GLY A 49 -2.03 5.62 8.51
N LEU A 50 -2.89 4.84 7.85
CA LEU A 50 -4.28 5.26 7.62
C LEU A 50 -5.25 4.38 8.40
N GLY A 51 -6.07 5.04 9.21
CA GLY A 51 -7.32 4.48 9.71
C GLY A 51 -8.43 4.71 8.71
N TYR A 52 -8.45 3.96 7.61
CA TYR A 52 -9.71 3.81 6.86
C TYR A 52 -10.61 2.84 7.61
N THR A 53 -11.84 3.27 7.90
CA THR A 53 -12.97 2.41 8.25
C THR A 53 -13.24 1.44 7.10
N PRO A 54 -13.76 0.22 7.36
CA PRO A 54 -14.75 -0.07 8.40
C PRO A 54 -14.57 -1.41 9.12
N GLN A 55 -14.62 -1.42 10.45
CA GLN A 55 -14.99 -2.62 11.19
C GLN A 55 -15.62 -2.20 12.51
N GLN A 56 -16.93 -2.39 12.57
CA GLN A 56 -17.54 -3.12 13.67
C GLN A 56 -17.92 -4.52 13.16
N TYR A 57 -16.96 -5.37 12.80
CA TYR A 57 -17.23 -6.80 12.68
C TYR A 57 -15.99 -7.63 13.05
N VAL A 58 -15.64 -7.61 14.34
CA VAL A 58 -15.09 -8.78 15.02
C VAL A 58 -15.70 -8.83 16.42
N HIS A 59 -16.52 -9.86 16.66
CA HIS A 59 -17.09 -10.33 17.93
C HIS A 59 -18.26 -9.55 18.58
N LYS A 60 -19.48 -9.91 18.19
CA LYS A 60 -20.43 -10.49 19.15
C LYS A 60 -20.95 -11.82 18.62
N PRO A 61 -20.85 -12.94 19.36
CA PRO A 61 -21.63 -14.12 19.02
C PRO A 61 -23.12 -13.76 19.17
N LEU A 62 -23.92 -14.01 18.14
CA LEU A 62 -25.36 -14.08 18.27
C LEU A 62 -25.69 -15.09 19.38
N PRO A 63 -26.45 -14.73 20.43
CA PRO A 63 -27.27 -15.73 21.08
C PRO A 63 -28.48 -15.94 20.18
N PHE A 64 -28.60 -17.16 19.67
CA PHE A 64 -29.88 -17.80 19.40
C PHE A 64 -30.96 -17.31 20.40
N ARG A 65 -32.02 -16.64 19.92
CA ARG A 65 -33.35 -16.70 20.55
C ARG A 65 -34.44 -16.14 19.63
N LEU A 66 -35.22 -17.09 19.11
CA LEU A 66 -36.67 -17.12 19.12
C LEU A 66 -37.43 -15.84 18.69
N ILE A 67 -37.96 -15.90 17.48
CA ILE A 67 -39.14 -15.14 17.06
C ILE A 67 -40.31 -15.53 17.98
N LEU A 68 -40.77 -14.63 18.85
CA LEU A 68 -42.14 -14.57 19.36
C LEU A 68 -42.52 -13.11 19.70
N SER A 69 -43.35 -12.52 18.84
CA SER A 69 -44.48 -11.61 19.12
C SER A 69 -44.48 -10.74 20.39
N ARG A 70 -44.53 -9.40 20.21
CA ARG A 70 -45.64 -8.50 20.67
C ARG A 70 -45.46 -7.01 20.25
N PRO A 71 -46.55 -6.21 20.21
CA PRO A 71 -46.66 -4.95 19.45
C PRO A 71 -46.60 -3.66 20.30
N ASN A 72 -46.47 -2.52 19.60
CA ASN A 72 -46.78 -1.13 19.98
C ASN A 72 -46.01 -0.47 21.13
N ILE A 73 -45.02 0.37 20.77
CA ILE A 73 -44.68 1.62 21.48
C ILE A 73 -44.29 2.67 20.42
N SER A 74 -45.02 3.78 20.34
CA SER A 74 -44.65 4.97 19.55
C SER A 74 -43.52 5.74 20.26
N PRO A 75 -42.51 6.30 19.58
CA PRO A 75 -41.49 7.10 20.24
C PRO A 75 -41.93 8.58 20.37
N PRO A 76 -41.58 9.27 21.46
CA PRO A 76 -41.74 10.71 21.58
C PRO A 76 -40.57 11.46 20.92
N ASN A 77 -40.86 12.66 20.41
CA ASN A 77 -39.90 13.64 19.92
C ASN A 77 -38.72 13.85 20.88
N SER A 78 -37.49 13.75 20.38
CA SER A 78 -36.34 14.43 20.97
C SER A 78 -35.34 14.85 19.88
N ASN A 79 -35.20 16.17 19.73
CA ASN A 79 -34.15 16.85 19.00
C ASN A 79 -32.81 16.70 19.74
N LEU A 80 -32.21 15.51 19.65
CA LEU A 80 -30.82 15.28 20.00
C LEU A 80 -30.26 14.32 18.95
N ASN A 81 -29.66 14.89 17.90
CA ASN A 81 -28.79 14.08 17.05
C ASN A 81 -27.68 13.50 17.94
N PRO A 82 -27.60 12.18 18.13
CA PRO A 82 -26.46 11.61 18.82
C PRO A 82 -25.19 11.99 18.03
N PRO A 83 -24.06 12.29 18.70
CA PRO A 83 -22.82 12.49 17.98
C PRO A 83 -22.53 11.22 17.18
N SER A 84 -22.34 11.39 15.87
CA SER A 84 -21.91 10.32 14.98
C SER A 84 -20.68 9.61 15.58
N PRO A 85 -20.64 8.27 15.57
CA PRO A 85 -19.56 7.51 16.21
C PRO A 85 -18.21 7.94 15.63
N LYS A 86 -17.35 8.51 16.48
CA LYS A 86 -16.02 9.01 16.08
C LYS A 86 -15.03 7.85 15.99
N PHE A 87 -14.62 7.53 14.76
CA PHE A 87 -13.72 6.44 14.37
C PHE A 87 -12.28 6.61 14.91
N PRO A 88 -11.52 5.53 15.19
CA PRO A 88 -10.14 5.64 15.68
C PRO A 88 -9.19 6.12 14.58
N ARG A 89 -8.76 7.37 14.71
CA ARG A 89 -7.87 8.09 13.79
C ARG A 89 -6.41 7.70 14.03
N LEU A 90 -5.54 7.83 13.03
CA LEU A 90 -4.11 7.81 13.31
C LEU A 90 -3.74 9.12 14.00
N THR A 91 -3.39 9.01 15.28
CA THR A 91 -2.86 10.11 16.10
C THR A 91 -1.37 9.88 16.38
N PRO A 92 -0.60 10.91 16.77
CA PRO A 92 0.80 10.74 17.14
C PRO A 92 1.05 9.67 18.23
N PRO A 93 0.26 9.59 19.34
CA PRO A 93 0.39 8.49 20.29
C PRO A 93 0.16 7.12 19.66
N ARG A 94 -0.87 7.00 18.81
CA ARG A 94 -1.18 5.73 18.14
C ARG A 94 -0.10 5.30 17.15
N LEU A 95 0.46 6.25 16.40
CA LEU A 95 1.60 6.00 15.52
C LEU A 95 2.80 5.49 16.33
N ARG A 96 3.09 6.12 17.46
CA ARG A 96 4.17 5.68 18.36
C ARG A 96 3.93 4.26 18.89
N GLU A 97 2.72 3.95 19.34
CA GLU A 97 2.35 2.60 19.77
C GLU A 97 2.58 1.56 18.67
N ILE A 98 2.16 1.84 17.43
CA ILE A 98 2.36 0.94 16.29
C ILE A 98 3.86 0.73 15.99
N ILE A 99 4.68 1.77 16.12
CA ILE A 99 6.13 1.67 15.93
C ILE A 99 6.77 0.88 17.07
N HIS A 100 6.33 1.06 18.31
CA HIS A 100 6.85 0.30 19.46
C HIS A 100 6.46 -1.18 19.37
N ASP A 101 5.23 -1.47 18.95
CA ASP A 101 4.76 -2.82 18.63
C ASP A 101 5.63 -3.46 17.54
N LEU A 102 5.86 -2.76 16.42
CA LEU A 102 6.80 -3.20 15.36
C LEU A 102 8.17 -3.54 15.95
N LYS A 103 8.77 -2.59 16.70
CA LYS A 103 10.11 -2.76 17.27
C LYS A 103 10.19 -3.96 18.22
N SER A 104 9.12 -4.26 18.95
CA SER A 104 9.05 -5.41 19.86
C SER A 104 9.14 -6.77 19.13
N HIS A 105 8.80 -6.79 17.84
CA HIS A 105 8.84 -7.98 16.99
C HIS A 105 10.12 -8.09 16.13
N LEU A 106 11.02 -7.10 16.18
CA LEU A 106 12.27 -7.16 15.43
C LEU A 106 13.29 -8.09 16.07
N ASN A 107 13.98 -8.87 15.26
CA ASN A 107 15.10 -9.72 15.68
C ASN A 107 16.33 -8.88 16.08
N SER A 108 16.38 -7.61 15.67
CA SER A 108 17.40 -6.63 16.07
C SER A 108 16.79 -5.23 16.09
N PRO A 109 17.05 -4.42 17.13
CA PRO A 109 16.49 -3.08 17.26
C PRO A 109 16.98 -2.10 16.17
N ASN A 110 18.06 -2.45 15.47
CA ASN A 110 18.66 -1.62 14.42
C ASN A 110 18.10 -1.90 13.02
N LEU A 111 17.17 -2.85 12.87
CA LEU A 111 16.59 -3.13 11.56
C LEU A 111 15.77 -1.92 11.08
N PRO A 112 15.93 -1.49 9.81
CA PRO A 112 15.22 -0.33 9.31
C PRO A 112 13.73 -0.64 9.13
N PHE A 113 12.93 0.41 9.24
CA PHE A 113 11.50 0.40 8.96
C PHE A 113 11.08 1.69 8.25
N GLY A 114 9.93 1.66 7.60
CA GLY A 114 9.30 2.83 6.96
C GLY A 114 7.97 3.21 7.57
N VAL A 115 7.57 4.46 7.36
CA VAL A 115 6.25 5.00 7.76
C VAL A 115 5.55 5.57 6.54
N ASP A 116 4.36 5.07 6.24
CA ASP A 116 3.54 5.53 5.11
C ASP A 116 2.34 6.35 5.60
N LEU A 117 2.23 7.59 5.12
CA LEU A 117 1.06 8.45 5.33
C LEU A 117 0.48 8.86 3.97
N ALA A 118 -0.86 8.80 3.83
CA ALA A 118 -1.49 9.43 2.68
C ALA A 118 -1.71 10.93 2.92
N LEU A 119 -1.18 11.72 2.01
CA LEU A 119 -1.21 13.19 2.05
C LEU A 119 -1.96 13.71 0.82
N PRO A 120 -3.29 13.52 0.72
CA PRO A 120 -4.05 14.01 -0.41
C PRO A 120 -3.92 15.54 -0.52
N LYS A 121 -3.81 16.05 -1.75
CA LYS A 121 -3.89 17.50 -1.99
C LYS A 121 -5.24 18.02 -1.49
N VAL A 122 -5.23 19.09 -0.70
CA VAL A 122 -6.42 19.82 -0.25
C VAL A 122 -6.40 21.25 -0.83
N GLY A 123 -7.56 21.89 -0.89
CA GLY A 123 -7.70 23.25 -1.44
C GLY A 123 -7.72 23.30 -2.97
N ASP A 124 -7.17 24.37 -3.55
CA ASP A 124 -7.35 24.67 -4.97
C ASP A 124 -6.89 23.57 -5.92
N GLY A 125 -7.82 23.11 -6.77
CA GLY A 125 -7.59 22.03 -7.74
C GLY A 125 -7.46 20.63 -7.11
N ALA A 126 -7.85 20.47 -5.84
CA ALA A 126 -8.10 19.16 -5.24
C ALA A 126 -9.42 18.56 -5.74
N ARG A 127 -9.62 17.24 -5.54
CA ARG A 127 -10.95 16.63 -5.71
C ARG A 127 -11.85 17.13 -4.59
N ALA A 128 -13.14 17.30 -4.85
CA ALA A 128 -14.10 17.75 -3.84
C ALA A 128 -14.20 16.78 -2.64
N THR A 129 -13.92 15.49 -2.86
CA THR A 129 -13.88 14.44 -1.83
C THR A 129 -12.58 14.39 -1.04
N ASN A 130 -11.55 15.18 -1.42
CA ASN A 130 -10.30 15.21 -0.67
C ASN A 130 -10.48 16.00 0.62
N HIS A 131 -10.00 15.42 1.71
CA HIS A 131 -9.86 16.08 2.99
C HIS A 131 -8.50 15.71 3.60
N ASP A 132 -8.07 16.48 4.59
CA ASP A 132 -6.82 16.19 5.31
C ASP A 132 -7.00 14.96 6.21
N TYR A 133 -6.37 13.86 5.82
CA TYR A 133 -6.40 12.59 6.58
C TYR A 133 -5.62 12.66 7.90
N THR A 134 -4.76 13.67 8.07
CA THR A 134 -4.03 13.90 9.32
C THR A 134 -4.80 14.76 10.31
N HIS A 135 -5.90 15.40 9.86
CA HIS A 135 -6.73 16.30 10.67
C HIS A 135 -5.92 17.37 11.42
N GLY A 136 -4.97 18.00 10.72
CA GLY A 136 -4.08 19.03 11.27
C GLY A 136 -2.93 18.50 12.11
N GLN A 137 -2.73 17.18 12.18
CA GLN A 137 -1.68 16.55 13.00
C GLN A 137 -0.43 16.13 12.20
N LEU A 138 -0.34 16.50 10.92
CA LEU A 138 0.79 16.13 10.05
C LEU A 138 2.14 16.40 10.73
N ASP A 139 2.36 17.62 11.22
CA ASP A 139 3.65 17.98 11.81
C ASP A 139 4.03 17.14 13.03
N ALA A 140 3.05 16.78 13.85
CA ALA A 140 3.24 15.93 15.03
C ALA A 140 3.44 14.45 14.65
N LEU A 141 2.81 13.97 13.58
CA LEU A 141 3.07 12.64 13.02
C LEU A 141 4.49 12.56 12.43
N ILE A 142 4.98 13.65 11.83
CA ILE A 142 6.36 13.78 11.36
C ILE A 142 7.33 13.81 12.54
N ASP A 143 7.01 14.50 13.64
CA ASP A 143 7.83 14.44 14.87
C ASP A 143 7.98 13.02 15.40
N VAL A 144 6.90 12.23 15.44
CA VAL A 144 6.96 10.83 15.85
C VAL A 144 7.81 10.02 14.86
N THR A 145 7.61 10.20 13.57
CA THR A 145 8.39 9.51 12.52
C THR A 145 9.89 9.76 12.68
N ILE A 146 10.27 11.02 12.93
CA ILE A 146 11.67 11.42 13.16
C ILE A 146 12.20 10.86 14.47
N ALA A 147 11.48 11.08 15.58
CA ALA A 147 11.92 10.67 16.91
C ALA A 147 12.08 9.16 17.04
N GLU A 148 11.26 8.38 16.33
CA GLU A 148 11.32 6.93 16.36
C GLU A 148 12.35 6.33 15.38
N GLY A 149 13.00 7.15 14.55
CA GLY A 149 14.12 6.73 13.70
C GLY A 149 13.72 5.97 12.44
N ALA A 150 12.60 6.33 11.81
CA ALA A 150 12.20 5.73 10.53
C ALA A 150 13.29 5.94 9.47
N ARG A 151 13.56 4.92 8.64
CA ARG A 151 14.56 5.03 7.55
C ARG A 151 13.97 5.66 6.29
N LEU A 152 12.68 5.41 6.07
CA LEU A 152 11.94 5.83 4.89
C LEU A 152 10.58 6.41 5.29
N PHE A 153 10.28 7.61 4.82
CA PHE A 153 8.94 8.16 4.84
C PHE A 153 8.29 7.96 3.47
N ILE A 154 7.06 7.47 3.44
CA ILE A 154 6.30 7.25 2.22
C ILE A 154 5.12 8.23 2.22
N SER A 155 5.03 9.01 1.16
CA SER A 155 3.87 9.86 0.87
C SER A 155 2.99 9.17 -0.16
N ALA A 156 1.90 8.59 0.31
CA ALA A 156 0.87 8.06 -0.56
C ALA A 156 -0.05 9.20 -1.04
N VAL A 157 -0.62 9.02 -2.24
CA VAL A 157 -1.77 9.80 -2.77
C VAL A 157 -1.49 11.28 -3.12
N GLY A 158 -0.49 11.91 -2.52
CA GLY A 158 -0.03 13.27 -2.85
C GLY A 158 1.42 13.47 -2.44
N ILE A 159 1.90 14.71 -2.62
CA ILE A 159 3.30 15.10 -2.40
C ILE A 159 3.39 15.77 -1.02
N PRO A 160 4.40 15.43 -0.19
CA PRO A 160 4.56 16.06 1.11
C PRO A 160 4.84 17.56 0.95
N PRO A 161 4.32 18.43 1.83
CA PRO A 161 4.62 19.85 1.79
C PRO A 161 6.13 20.13 1.91
N PRO A 162 6.65 21.23 1.31
CA PRO A 162 8.08 21.53 1.34
C PRO A 162 8.71 21.54 2.73
N HIS A 163 8.00 22.05 3.75
CA HIS A 163 8.52 22.08 5.12
C HIS A 163 8.65 20.67 5.74
N VAL A 164 7.78 19.73 5.36
CA VAL A 164 7.88 18.32 5.77
C VAL A 164 9.08 17.67 5.09
N ILE A 165 9.29 17.93 3.79
CA ILE A 165 10.47 17.43 3.05
C ILE A 165 11.76 17.88 3.74
N SER A 166 11.88 19.19 4.01
CA SER A 166 13.07 19.75 4.67
C SER A 166 13.32 19.13 6.05
N ARG A 167 12.27 18.93 6.86
CA ARG A 167 12.39 18.31 8.21
C ARG A 167 12.87 16.85 8.13
N LEU A 168 12.29 16.06 7.22
CA LEU A 168 12.67 14.65 7.04
C LEU A 168 14.11 14.52 6.54
N HIS A 169 14.51 15.31 5.56
CA HIS A 169 15.89 15.33 5.05
C HIS A 169 16.90 15.78 6.10
N ALA A 170 16.58 16.82 6.89
CA ALA A 170 17.43 17.26 8.00
C ALA A 170 17.63 16.17 9.06
N ALA A 171 16.65 15.27 9.22
CA ALA A 171 16.75 14.09 10.08
C ALA A 171 17.41 12.87 9.40
N GLY A 172 17.84 12.98 8.14
CA GLY A 172 18.45 11.88 7.39
C GLY A 172 17.45 10.84 6.85
N ILE A 173 16.16 11.15 6.88
CA ILE A 173 15.08 10.25 6.45
C ILE A 173 14.82 10.45 4.96
N LEU A 174 14.82 9.35 4.21
CA LEU A 174 14.54 9.35 2.78
C LEU A 174 13.04 9.48 2.54
N ILE A 175 12.67 10.05 1.40
CA ILE A 175 11.28 10.27 1.02
C ILE A 175 10.98 9.50 -0.25
N MET A 176 9.97 8.62 -0.18
CA MET A 176 9.39 7.97 -1.35
C MET A 176 7.98 8.47 -1.61
N ASN A 177 7.68 8.83 -2.85
CA ASN A 177 6.33 9.28 -3.24
C ASN A 177 5.65 8.29 -4.18
N MET A 178 4.41 7.92 -3.90
CA MET A 178 3.60 7.07 -4.78
C MET A 178 3.20 7.83 -6.05
N VAL A 179 3.39 7.20 -7.22
CA VAL A 179 3.09 7.80 -8.52
C VAL A 179 2.39 6.81 -9.46
N GLY A 180 1.25 7.23 -10.03
CA GLY A 180 0.50 6.45 -11.03
C GLY A 180 0.65 6.94 -12.48
N ALA A 181 1.56 7.89 -12.74
CA ALA A 181 1.84 8.40 -14.09
C ALA A 181 3.21 9.10 -14.15
N PRO A 182 3.88 9.18 -15.32
CA PRO A 182 5.18 9.86 -15.46
C PRO A 182 5.13 11.35 -15.04
N LYS A 183 4.04 12.05 -15.34
CA LYS A 183 3.83 13.44 -14.89
C LYS A 183 3.78 13.59 -13.37
N HIS A 184 3.35 12.56 -12.64
CA HIS A 184 3.34 12.56 -11.18
C HIS A 184 4.75 12.38 -10.63
N ALA A 185 5.56 11.50 -11.26
CA ALA A 185 6.98 11.35 -10.94
C ALA A 185 7.73 12.66 -11.11
N LYS A 186 7.53 13.35 -12.25
CA LYS A 186 8.14 14.67 -12.48
C LYS A 186 7.82 15.65 -11.35
N LYS A 187 6.54 15.80 -11.01
CA LYS A 187 6.09 16.73 -9.94
C LYS A 187 6.67 16.38 -8.57
N ALA A 188 6.72 15.09 -8.22
CA ALA A 188 7.27 14.66 -6.94
C ALA A 188 8.78 14.92 -6.87
N LEU A 189 9.52 14.64 -7.94
CA LEU A 189 10.96 14.86 -8.02
C LEU A 189 11.31 16.36 -8.08
N ASP A 190 10.52 17.17 -8.79
CA ASP A 190 10.63 18.64 -8.75
C ASP A 190 10.45 19.19 -7.33
N ALA A 191 9.61 18.56 -6.51
CA ALA A 191 9.41 18.93 -5.11
C ALA A 191 10.57 18.49 -4.19
N GLY A 192 11.47 17.64 -4.68
CA GLY A 192 12.68 17.22 -3.96
C GLY A 192 12.58 15.86 -3.27
N VAL A 193 11.65 14.98 -3.62
CA VAL A 193 11.66 13.60 -3.08
C VAL A 193 12.82 12.78 -3.66
N ASP A 194 13.22 11.72 -2.96
CA ASP A 194 14.41 10.94 -3.30
C ASP A 194 14.09 9.72 -4.17
N ILE A 195 12.91 9.14 -3.92
CA ILE A 195 12.45 7.89 -4.52
C ILE A 195 11.02 8.09 -5.04
N VAL A 196 10.70 7.54 -6.20
CA VAL A 196 9.31 7.47 -6.69
C VAL A 196 8.87 6.02 -6.79
N CYS A 197 7.68 5.72 -6.26
CA CYS A 197 7.09 4.40 -6.34
C CYS A 197 6.08 4.34 -7.49
N ALA A 198 6.47 3.73 -8.60
CA ALA A 198 5.67 3.60 -9.81
C ALA A 198 4.65 2.47 -9.66
N GLN A 199 3.41 2.83 -9.32
CA GLN A 199 2.33 1.87 -9.08
C GLN A 199 1.42 1.74 -10.30
N GLY A 200 1.49 0.59 -10.97
CA GLY A 200 0.61 0.27 -12.08
C GLY A 200 -0.83 0.01 -11.65
N GLY A 201 -1.75 0.10 -12.62
CA GLY A 201 -3.20 -0.06 -12.41
C GLY A 201 -3.63 -1.42 -11.87
N GLU A 202 -2.75 -2.42 -11.91
CA GLU A 202 -2.89 -3.75 -11.32
C GLU A 202 -2.83 -3.71 -9.78
N GLY A 203 -2.29 -2.64 -9.19
CA GLY A 203 -2.17 -2.46 -7.74
C GLY A 203 -3.52 -2.40 -7.02
N GLY A 204 -3.55 -2.89 -5.78
CA GLY A 204 -4.70 -2.77 -4.87
C GLY A 204 -4.74 -1.42 -4.17
N GLY A 205 -5.91 -1.05 -3.63
CA GLY A 205 -6.09 0.25 -2.98
C GLY A 205 -5.98 1.40 -3.97
N HIS A 206 -5.64 2.61 -3.50
CA HIS A 206 -5.56 3.80 -4.37
C HIS A 206 -4.56 3.57 -5.51
N THR A 207 -5.02 3.61 -6.75
CA THR A 207 -4.19 3.29 -7.93
C THR A 207 -4.65 4.02 -9.20
N GLY A 208 -3.73 4.14 -10.16
CA GLY A 208 -3.95 4.72 -11.49
C GLY A 208 -4.43 3.70 -12.54
N ASP A 209 -4.39 4.10 -13.83
CA ASP A 209 -4.81 3.28 -14.98
C ASP A 209 -3.65 2.57 -15.68
N ILE A 210 -2.48 3.21 -15.69
CA ILE A 210 -1.39 2.81 -16.58
C ILE A 210 -0.86 1.45 -16.11
N PRO A 211 -0.81 0.44 -16.99
CA PRO A 211 -0.30 -0.88 -16.64
C PRO A 211 1.16 -0.83 -16.16
N THR A 212 1.52 -1.72 -15.23
CA THR A 212 2.84 -1.82 -14.62
C THR A 212 3.95 -1.89 -15.67
N SER A 213 3.78 -2.70 -16.72
CA SER A 213 4.76 -2.91 -17.80
C SER A 213 5.07 -1.66 -18.64
N ILE A 214 4.18 -0.67 -18.61
CA ILE A 214 4.34 0.62 -19.31
C ILE A 214 4.79 1.69 -18.32
N LEU A 215 4.18 1.72 -17.13
CA LEU A 215 4.42 2.76 -16.15
C LEU A 215 5.84 2.74 -15.59
N ILE A 216 6.35 1.55 -15.20
CA ILE A 216 7.66 1.44 -14.56
C ILE A 216 8.77 2.04 -15.44
N PRO A 217 9.02 1.56 -16.67
CA PRO A 217 10.12 2.08 -17.48
C PRO A 217 9.93 3.57 -17.81
N ALA A 218 8.69 4.02 -18.05
CA ALA A 218 8.42 5.44 -18.30
C ALA A 218 8.74 6.33 -17.08
N VAL A 219 8.51 5.86 -15.86
CA VAL A 219 8.90 6.58 -14.63
C VAL A 219 10.40 6.52 -14.41
N VAL A 220 11.08 5.40 -14.75
CA VAL A 220 12.54 5.29 -14.73
C VAL A 220 13.18 6.33 -15.64
N ASP A 221 12.68 6.51 -16.86
CA ASP A 221 13.22 7.51 -17.79
C ASP A 221 13.06 8.94 -17.29
N VAL A 222 11.98 9.23 -16.55
CA VAL A 222 11.83 10.52 -15.84
C VAL A 222 12.85 10.62 -14.71
N ALA A 223 12.97 9.61 -13.85
CA ALA A 223 13.82 9.61 -12.67
C ALA A 223 15.31 9.80 -13.00
N ARG A 224 15.77 9.25 -14.13
CA ARG A 224 17.13 9.42 -14.66
C ARG A 224 17.55 10.87 -14.89
N GLN A 225 16.60 11.79 -15.03
CA GLN A 225 16.87 13.22 -15.22
C GLN A 225 17.13 13.96 -13.90
N TYR A 226 16.90 13.32 -12.75
CA TYR A 226 16.98 13.95 -11.43
C TYR A 226 18.16 13.40 -10.64
N ARG A 227 18.70 14.24 -9.77
CA ARG A 227 19.77 13.90 -8.82
C ARG A 227 19.38 14.45 -7.43
N PRO A 228 18.52 13.74 -6.67
CA PRO A 228 18.07 14.22 -5.36
C PRO A 228 19.24 14.44 -4.40
N ALA A 229 19.12 15.45 -3.54
CA ALA A 229 20.20 15.86 -2.63
C ALA A 229 20.66 14.72 -1.70
N MET A 230 19.72 13.91 -1.21
CA MET A 230 20.02 12.78 -0.33
C MET A 230 20.80 11.65 -1.02
N LEU A 231 20.82 11.63 -2.36
CA LEU A 231 21.46 10.56 -3.15
C LEU A 231 22.86 10.91 -3.65
N LYS A 232 23.44 12.05 -3.23
CA LYS A 232 24.85 12.41 -3.42
C LYS A 232 25.34 12.28 -4.87
N GLY A 233 24.55 12.79 -5.81
CA GLY A 233 24.88 12.78 -7.25
C GLY A 233 24.45 11.51 -8.00
N GLN A 234 23.77 10.57 -7.34
CA GLN A 234 23.11 9.44 -8.00
C GLN A 234 21.71 9.82 -8.53
N GLU A 235 21.25 9.05 -9.51
CA GLU A 235 19.89 9.14 -10.07
C GLU A 235 18.82 8.95 -9.00
N ALA A 236 17.70 9.65 -9.15
CA ALA A 236 16.50 9.34 -8.37
C ALA A 236 16.13 7.87 -8.56
N LEU A 237 15.74 7.20 -7.48
CA LEU A 237 15.43 5.77 -7.53
C LEU A 237 13.95 5.55 -7.84
N VAL A 238 13.67 4.48 -8.58
CA VAL A 238 12.30 3.99 -8.81
C VAL A 238 12.07 2.70 -8.06
N VAL A 239 10.96 2.60 -7.35
CA VAL A 239 10.45 1.36 -6.76
C VAL A 239 9.19 0.94 -7.53
N ALA A 240 9.18 -0.27 -8.06
CA ALA A 240 8.06 -0.78 -8.84
C ALA A 240 6.93 -1.29 -7.94
N ALA A 241 5.67 -1.00 -8.29
CA ALA A 241 4.49 -1.47 -7.58
C ALA A 241 3.35 -1.83 -8.53
N GLY A 242 2.42 -2.65 -8.04
CA GLY A 242 1.23 -3.08 -8.78
C GLY A 242 1.45 -4.39 -9.54
N GLY A 243 0.65 -5.41 -9.23
CA GLY A 243 0.72 -6.73 -9.89
C GLY A 243 1.91 -7.62 -9.47
N ILE A 244 2.80 -7.14 -8.60
CA ILE A 244 4.02 -7.88 -8.19
C ILE A 244 3.72 -8.74 -6.96
N TYR A 245 4.01 -10.04 -7.03
CA TYR A 245 3.75 -10.99 -5.93
C TYR A 245 4.79 -12.11 -5.77
N ASN A 246 5.67 -12.33 -6.75
CA ASN A 246 6.63 -13.43 -6.78
C ASN A 246 8.01 -12.96 -7.30
N GLY A 247 8.94 -13.90 -7.46
CA GLY A 247 10.29 -13.59 -7.92
C GLY A 247 10.39 -13.20 -9.38
N ARG A 248 9.48 -13.69 -10.25
CA ARG A 248 9.39 -13.21 -11.64
C ARG A 248 9.04 -11.72 -11.70
N GLY A 249 8.07 -11.28 -10.90
CA GLY A 249 7.70 -9.89 -10.79
C GLY A 249 8.85 -9.01 -10.28
N LEU A 250 9.59 -9.50 -9.27
CA LEU A 250 10.79 -8.83 -8.78
C LEU A 250 11.88 -8.73 -9.86
N ALA A 251 12.27 -9.84 -10.47
CA ALA A 251 13.31 -9.85 -11.51
C ALA A 251 12.94 -8.97 -12.71
N SER A 252 11.69 -9.05 -13.18
CA SER A 252 11.18 -8.20 -14.27
C SER A 252 11.23 -6.71 -13.91
N SER A 253 10.89 -6.35 -12.67
CA SER A 253 10.93 -4.96 -12.22
C SER A 253 12.36 -4.39 -12.22
N LEU A 254 13.33 -5.20 -11.78
CA LEU A 254 14.75 -4.83 -11.84
C LEU A 254 15.23 -4.65 -13.28
N MET A 255 14.81 -5.54 -14.19
CA MET A 255 15.13 -5.43 -15.62
C MET A 255 14.48 -4.22 -16.30
N GLN A 256 13.34 -3.74 -15.79
CA GLN A 256 12.71 -2.49 -16.24
C GLN A 256 13.43 -1.23 -15.70
N GLY A 257 14.47 -1.39 -14.87
CA GLY A 257 15.28 -0.30 -14.31
C GLY A 257 14.84 0.19 -12.92
N ALA A 258 13.86 -0.46 -12.28
CA ALA A 258 13.56 -0.18 -10.88
C ALA A 258 14.67 -0.70 -9.96
N ALA A 259 14.86 -0.06 -8.81
CA ALA A 259 15.84 -0.46 -7.81
C ALA A 259 15.27 -1.47 -6.78
N GLY A 260 13.97 -1.74 -6.83
CA GLY A 260 13.27 -2.72 -6.01
C GLY A 260 11.76 -2.68 -6.21
N VAL A 261 11.04 -3.39 -5.34
CA VAL A 261 9.58 -3.55 -5.44
C VAL A 261 8.87 -3.17 -4.14
N TRP A 262 7.67 -2.63 -4.29
CA TRP A 262 6.73 -2.32 -3.21
C TRP A 262 5.51 -3.22 -3.36
N VAL A 263 5.30 -4.10 -2.38
CA VAL A 263 4.41 -5.26 -2.51
C VAL A 263 3.30 -5.19 -1.46
N GLY A 264 2.05 -5.20 -1.93
CA GLY A 264 0.86 -5.13 -1.07
C GLY A 264 0.09 -6.45 -1.01
N THR A 265 -0.73 -6.75 -2.02
CA THR A 265 -1.71 -7.85 -2.00
C THR A 265 -1.13 -9.22 -1.65
N ARG A 266 0.09 -9.56 -2.07
CA ARG A 266 0.76 -10.81 -1.66
C ARG A 266 0.92 -10.94 -0.14
N PHE A 267 1.16 -9.82 0.54
CA PHE A 267 1.31 -9.75 2.00
C PHE A 267 -0.02 -9.55 2.74
N VAL A 268 -1.14 -9.28 2.05
CA VAL A 268 -2.47 -9.39 2.67
C VAL A 268 -2.71 -10.86 3.05
N ALA A 269 -2.38 -11.80 2.15
CA ALA A 269 -2.42 -13.24 2.41
C ALA A 269 -1.18 -13.72 3.19
N SER A 270 -0.85 -13.04 4.30
CA SER A 270 0.16 -13.50 5.24
C SER A 270 -0.41 -13.75 6.63
N LYS A 271 0.30 -14.55 7.44
CA LYS A 271 -0.13 -14.87 8.81
C LYS A 271 -0.14 -13.63 9.71
N GLU A 272 0.85 -12.76 9.53
CA GLU A 272 1.12 -11.57 10.34
C GLU A 272 0.29 -10.35 9.95
N ALA A 273 -0.39 -10.40 8.79
CA ALA A 273 -1.26 -9.33 8.34
C ALA A 273 -2.41 -9.10 9.33
N GLY A 274 -2.61 -7.83 9.72
CA GLY A 274 -3.59 -7.40 10.72
C GLY A 274 -5.02 -7.26 10.19
N CYS A 275 -5.26 -7.51 8.91
CA CYS A 275 -6.61 -7.57 8.35
C CYS A 275 -7.38 -8.80 8.86
N SER A 276 -8.69 -8.80 8.66
CA SER A 276 -9.54 -9.94 9.03
C SER A 276 -9.15 -11.21 8.25
N GLU A 277 -9.42 -12.38 8.84
CA GLU A 277 -9.27 -13.66 8.14
C GLU A 277 -10.14 -13.71 6.87
N GLN A 278 -11.32 -13.08 6.90
CA GLN A 278 -12.18 -12.94 5.72
C GLN A 278 -11.49 -12.14 4.59
N HIS A 279 -10.68 -11.13 4.91
CA HIS A 279 -9.90 -10.41 3.89
C HIS A 279 -8.81 -11.31 3.29
N LYS A 280 -8.12 -12.10 4.12
CA LYS A 280 -7.13 -13.08 3.64
C LYS A 280 -7.77 -14.13 2.74
N GLU A 281 -8.88 -14.72 3.18
CA GLU A 281 -9.70 -15.66 2.41
C GLU A 281 -10.16 -15.02 1.10
N SER A 282 -10.58 -13.76 1.16
CA SER A 282 -11.02 -13.01 -0.01
C SER A 282 -9.91 -12.84 -1.04
N VAL A 283 -8.65 -12.66 -0.63
CA VAL A 283 -7.50 -12.62 -1.54
C VAL A 283 -7.25 -13.99 -2.17
N VAL A 284 -7.22 -15.06 -1.37
CA VAL A 284 -6.84 -16.39 -1.88
C VAL A 284 -7.92 -17.08 -2.72
N THR A 285 -9.15 -16.59 -2.64
CA THR A 285 -10.30 -17.11 -3.41
C THR A 285 -10.64 -16.27 -4.64
N ALA A 286 -10.02 -15.09 -4.79
CA ALA A 286 -10.29 -14.18 -5.90
C ALA A 286 -9.92 -14.80 -7.25
N LYS A 287 -10.66 -14.41 -8.29
CA LYS A 287 -10.36 -14.70 -9.70
C LYS A 287 -9.83 -13.46 -10.40
N TRP A 288 -9.42 -13.60 -11.66
CA TRP A 288 -8.78 -12.54 -12.43
C TRP A 288 -9.69 -11.32 -12.65
N GLU A 289 -11.00 -11.56 -12.74
CA GLU A 289 -12.05 -10.58 -13.02
C GLU A 289 -12.69 -10.03 -11.74
N ASP A 290 -12.37 -10.59 -10.57
CA ASP A 290 -13.03 -10.28 -9.29
C ASP A 290 -12.66 -8.90 -8.73
N THR A 291 -11.86 -8.08 -9.43
CA THR A 291 -11.47 -6.76 -8.94
C THR A 291 -11.87 -5.64 -9.88
N ILE A 292 -12.36 -4.56 -9.29
CA ILE A 292 -12.72 -3.34 -10.01
C ILE A 292 -12.05 -2.14 -9.35
N ARG A 293 -11.76 -1.12 -10.15
CA ARG A 293 -11.33 0.17 -9.64
C ARG A 293 -12.50 1.13 -9.63
N THR A 294 -12.78 1.69 -8.46
CA THR A 294 -14.00 2.42 -8.18
C THR A 294 -13.72 3.72 -7.41
N LEU A 295 -14.66 4.65 -7.45
CA LEU A 295 -14.70 5.84 -6.58
C LEU A 295 -15.57 5.64 -5.33
N VAL A 296 -16.35 4.56 -5.25
CA VAL A 296 -17.49 4.47 -4.31
C VAL A 296 -17.07 4.38 -2.85
N VAL A 297 -15.84 3.92 -2.60
CA VAL A 297 -15.31 3.68 -1.24
C VAL A 297 -14.60 4.91 -0.65
N SER A 298 -13.99 5.78 -1.46
CA SER A 298 -13.22 6.93 -0.93
C SER A 298 -13.32 8.23 -1.73
N GLY A 299 -14.09 8.23 -2.83
CA GLY A 299 -14.13 9.36 -3.77
C GLY A 299 -12.85 9.53 -4.60
N ARG A 300 -11.85 8.67 -4.39
CA ARG A 300 -10.62 8.56 -5.18
C ARG A 300 -10.53 7.16 -5.79
N PRO A 301 -10.01 7.03 -7.04
CA PRO A 301 -9.83 5.72 -7.65
C PRO A 301 -9.03 4.78 -6.77
N LEU A 302 -9.66 3.67 -6.39
CA LEU A 302 -9.02 2.60 -5.65
C LEU A 302 -9.54 1.24 -6.09
N ARG A 303 -8.68 0.22 -6.07
CA ARG A 303 -9.01 -1.14 -6.50
C ARG A 303 -9.42 -2.01 -5.31
N VAL A 304 -10.55 -2.66 -5.48
CA VAL A 304 -11.18 -3.54 -4.50
C VAL A 304 -11.63 -4.83 -5.16
N ARG A 305 -11.92 -5.85 -4.35
CA ARG A 305 -12.74 -6.98 -4.80
C ARG A 305 -14.16 -6.52 -5.03
N THR A 306 -14.74 -6.91 -6.14
CA THR A 306 -16.14 -6.68 -6.47
C THR A 306 -17.05 -7.47 -5.51
N ASN A 307 -18.14 -6.85 -5.07
CA ASN A 307 -19.25 -7.47 -4.36
C ASN A 307 -20.57 -6.83 -4.84
N GLU A 308 -21.71 -7.36 -4.40
CA GLU A 308 -23.03 -6.88 -4.85
C GLU A 308 -23.23 -5.37 -4.58
N TRP A 309 -22.69 -4.86 -3.46
CA TRP A 309 -22.77 -3.44 -3.12
C TRP A 309 -21.99 -2.56 -4.11
N VAL A 310 -20.76 -2.94 -4.47
CA VAL A 310 -19.97 -2.23 -5.48
C VAL A 310 -20.65 -2.31 -6.85
N GLU A 311 -21.17 -3.47 -7.25
CA GLU A 311 -21.85 -3.64 -8.54
C GLU A 311 -23.09 -2.76 -8.67
N LYS A 312 -23.90 -2.66 -7.60
CA LYS A 312 -25.08 -1.79 -7.54
C LYS A 312 -24.72 -0.32 -7.76
N TRP A 313 -23.59 0.13 -7.22
CA TRP A 313 -23.10 1.49 -7.43
C TRP A 313 -22.54 1.71 -8.83
N GLU A 314 -21.71 0.78 -9.31
CA GLU A 314 -21.08 0.86 -10.63
C GLU A 314 -22.10 0.78 -11.78
N ALA A 315 -23.29 0.23 -11.53
CA ALA A 315 -24.43 0.31 -12.44
C ALA A 315 -25.04 1.73 -12.57
N GLN A 316 -24.62 2.70 -11.74
CA GLN A 316 -25.15 4.06 -11.69
C GLN A 316 -24.03 5.13 -11.79
N PRO A 317 -23.22 5.13 -12.86
CA PRO A 317 -22.02 5.97 -12.95
C PRO A 317 -22.30 7.48 -12.90
N GLU A 318 -23.46 7.93 -13.37
CA GLU A 318 -23.85 9.34 -13.31
C GLU A 318 -24.13 9.81 -11.87
N LYS A 319 -24.73 8.95 -11.03
CA LYS A 319 -24.95 9.26 -9.61
C LYS A 319 -23.63 9.31 -8.84
N ILE A 320 -22.69 8.40 -9.15
CA ILE A 320 -21.33 8.45 -8.59
C ILE A 320 -20.68 9.79 -8.95
N ARG A 321 -20.76 10.22 -10.21
CA ARG A 321 -20.17 11.50 -10.68
C ARG A 321 -20.80 12.69 -9.98
N GLU A 322 -22.12 12.69 -9.82
CA GLU A 322 -22.85 13.76 -9.13
C GLU A 322 -22.41 13.89 -7.66
N LEU A 323 -22.47 12.79 -6.90
CA LEU A 323 -22.12 12.79 -5.48
C LEU A 323 -20.66 13.20 -5.27
N THR A 324 -19.74 12.56 -5.99
CA THR A 324 -18.31 12.86 -5.87
C THR A 324 -17.96 14.28 -6.34
N GLY A 325 -18.71 14.83 -7.30
CA GLY A 325 -18.60 16.23 -7.71
C GLY A 325 -19.04 17.22 -6.63
N LYS A 326 -19.99 16.82 -5.78
CA LYS A 326 -20.43 17.56 -4.59
C LYS A 326 -19.57 17.31 -3.35
N GLY A 327 -18.53 16.46 -3.46
CA GLY A 327 -17.66 16.09 -2.35
C GLY A 327 -18.22 14.99 -1.44
N VAL A 328 -19.33 14.35 -1.83
CA VAL A 328 -19.95 13.24 -1.08
C VAL A 328 -19.43 11.91 -1.63
N VAL A 329 -18.93 11.03 -0.76
CA VAL A 329 -18.51 9.68 -1.16
C VAL A 329 -19.72 8.73 -1.12
N PRO A 330 -19.92 7.87 -2.13
CA PRO A 330 -21.07 6.95 -2.16
C PRO A 330 -21.24 6.07 -0.91
N ILE A 331 -20.15 5.57 -0.32
CA ILE A 331 -20.19 4.82 0.95
C ILE A 331 -20.73 5.66 2.12
N GLU A 332 -20.37 6.93 2.18
CA GLU A 332 -20.82 7.86 3.23
C GLU A 332 -22.30 8.20 3.01
N TRP A 333 -22.71 8.42 1.76
CA TRP A 333 -24.11 8.64 1.39
C TRP A 333 -25.00 7.45 1.81
N ASP A 334 -24.60 6.22 1.51
CA ASP A 334 -25.37 5.05 1.93
C ASP A 334 -25.47 4.94 3.45
N MET A 335 -24.38 5.21 4.18
CA MET A 335 -24.39 5.19 5.65
C MET A 335 -25.31 6.28 6.24
N GLU A 336 -25.34 7.47 5.66
CA GLU A 336 -26.19 8.58 6.10
C GLU A 336 -27.68 8.33 5.82
N GLU A 337 -28.00 7.71 4.68
CA GLU A 337 -29.36 7.31 4.30
C GLU A 337 -29.85 6.05 5.04
N GLY A 338 -28.98 5.38 5.81
CA GLY A 338 -29.29 4.14 6.51
C GLY A 338 -29.39 2.91 5.60
N ASN A 339 -28.79 2.98 4.41
CA ASN A 339 -28.67 1.83 3.51
C ASN A 339 -27.61 0.85 4.03
N GLU A 340 -27.82 -0.44 3.73
CA GLU A 340 -26.82 -1.46 4.01
C GLU A 340 -25.58 -1.29 3.12
N VAL A 341 -24.40 -1.36 3.74
CA VAL A 341 -23.11 -1.25 3.07
C VAL A 341 -22.32 -2.53 3.29
N ASP A 342 -22.05 -3.27 2.21
CA ASP A 342 -21.08 -4.36 2.22
C ASP A 342 -19.72 -3.85 1.73
N ILE A 343 -18.75 -3.79 2.64
CA ILE A 343 -17.54 -3.00 2.42
C ILE A 343 -16.50 -3.90 1.76
N PRO A 344 -16.10 -3.58 0.52
CA PRO A 344 -15.28 -4.48 -0.25
C PRO A 344 -13.84 -4.54 0.29
N HIS A 345 -13.21 -5.68 0.10
CA HIS A 345 -11.82 -5.91 0.47
C HIS A 345 -10.85 -5.29 -0.55
N LEU A 346 -9.86 -4.52 -0.09
CA LEU A 346 -8.85 -3.92 -0.97
C LEU A 346 -7.85 -4.99 -1.43
N MET A 347 -7.68 -5.13 -2.75
CA MET A 347 -6.69 -6.03 -3.34
C MET A 347 -6.39 -5.65 -4.79
N GLY A 348 -5.20 -6.04 -5.26
CA GLY A 348 -4.78 -5.89 -6.65
C GLY A 348 -5.25 -7.06 -7.51
N VAL A 349 -5.11 -6.91 -8.82
CA VAL A 349 -5.46 -7.96 -9.81
C VAL A 349 -4.71 -9.27 -9.54
N VAL A 350 -3.53 -9.17 -8.94
CA VAL A 350 -2.68 -10.31 -8.57
C VAL A 350 -3.31 -11.25 -7.54
N ALA A 351 -4.43 -10.87 -6.91
CA ALA A 351 -5.18 -11.79 -6.05
C ALA A 351 -5.58 -13.07 -6.80
N GLY A 352 -5.85 -12.99 -8.12
CA GLY A 352 -6.20 -14.14 -8.96
C GLY A 352 -5.13 -15.24 -9.09
N VAL A 353 -3.90 -15.02 -8.59
CA VAL A 353 -2.78 -16.00 -8.59
C VAL A 353 -2.21 -16.29 -7.21
N ILE A 354 -2.81 -15.73 -6.16
CA ILE A 354 -2.40 -15.99 -4.79
C ILE A 354 -3.33 -17.07 -4.26
N GLU A 355 -2.80 -18.25 -3.95
CA GLU A 355 -3.62 -19.41 -3.58
C GLU A 355 -3.46 -19.81 -2.10
N ASP A 356 -2.57 -19.14 -1.38
CA ASP A 356 -2.13 -19.56 -0.05
C ASP A 356 -1.86 -18.40 0.91
N VAL A 357 -2.12 -18.66 2.20
CA VAL A 357 -1.70 -17.79 3.31
C VAL A 357 -0.39 -18.31 3.89
N LYS A 358 0.67 -17.51 3.82
CA LYS A 358 2.03 -17.89 4.23
C LYS A 358 2.60 -16.97 5.31
N PRO A 359 3.59 -17.41 6.12
CA PRO A 359 4.38 -16.47 6.91
C PRO A 359 5.07 -15.45 5.98
N ALA A 360 5.08 -14.18 6.34
CA ALA A 360 5.63 -13.11 5.51
C ALA A 360 7.12 -13.33 5.19
N GLY A 361 7.89 -13.90 6.13
CA GLY A 361 9.29 -14.25 5.88
C GLY A 361 9.47 -15.29 4.78
N VAL A 362 8.58 -16.29 4.72
CA VAL A 362 8.59 -17.31 3.66
C VAL A 362 8.27 -16.68 2.30
N ILE A 363 7.31 -15.76 2.25
CA ILE A 363 6.98 -15.01 1.03
C ILE A 363 8.22 -14.26 0.52
N VAL A 364 8.94 -13.54 1.41
CA VAL A 364 10.18 -12.82 1.06
C VAL A 364 11.23 -13.79 0.52
N ASP A 365 11.48 -14.90 1.23
CA ASP A 365 12.47 -15.90 0.83
C ASP A 365 12.15 -16.49 -0.56
N GLU A 366 10.90 -16.88 -0.81
CA GLU A 366 10.46 -17.42 -2.10
C GLU A 366 10.60 -16.39 -3.23
N MET A 367 10.20 -15.14 -3.00
CA MET A 367 10.34 -14.05 -3.96
C MET A 367 11.82 -13.82 -4.34
N VAL A 368 12.72 -13.82 -3.37
CA VAL A 368 14.14 -13.62 -3.61
C VAL A 368 14.75 -14.82 -4.33
N ALA A 369 14.41 -16.04 -3.91
CA ALA A 369 14.91 -17.28 -4.51
C ALA A 369 14.62 -17.34 -6.00
N GLU A 370 13.34 -17.18 -6.35
CA GLU A 370 12.89 -17.24 -7.74
C GLU A 370 13.48 -16.05 -8.52
N ALA A 371 13.57 -14.85 -7.93
CA ALA A 371 14.18 -13.71 -8.62
C ALA A 371 15.66 -13.96 -8.97
N VAL A 372 16.45 -14.48 -8.03
CA VAL A 372 17.86 -14.84 -8.27
C VAL A 372 17.96 -15.88 -9.38
N GLU A 373 17.09 -16.89 -9.37
CA GLU A 373 17.03 -17.91 -10.41
C GLU A 373 16.74 -17.28 -11.78
N ARG A 374 15.70 -16.44 -11.88
CA ARG A 374 15.31 -15.78 -13.14
C ARG A 374 16.40 -14.85 -13.68
N LEU A 375 17.07 -14.11 -12.81
CA LEU A 375 18.20 -13.24 -13.18
C LEU A 375 19.41 -14.04 -13.69
N LYS A 376 19.68 -15.21 -13.12
CA LYS A 376 20.72 -16.13 -13.63
C LYS A 376 20.33 -16.71 -15.00
N CYS A 377 19.08 -17.14 -15.17
CA CYS A 377 18.57 -17.65 -16.45
C CYS A 377 18.67 -16.60 -17.56
N ALA A 378 18.53 -15.30 -17.24
CA ALA A 378 18.63 -14.24 -18.24
C ALA A 378 19.99 -14.23 -18.98
N ARG A 379 21.06 -14.74 -18.37
CA ARG A 379 22.39 -14.89 -19.01
C ARG A 379 22.39 -15.91 -20.15
N GLU A 380 21.46 -16.86 -20.14
CA GLU A 380 21.32 -17.85 -21.22
C GLU A 380 20.87 -17.17 -22.52
N PHE A 381 20.04 -16.12 -22.45
CA PHE A 381 19.62 -15.33 -23.62
C PHE A 381 20.78 -14.56 -24.27
N LEU A 382 21.88 -14.35 -23.54
CA LEU A 382 23.09 -13.64 -24.02
C LEU A 382 24.16 -14.61 -24.56
N GLY A 383 23.86 -15.91 -24.65
CA GLY A 383 24.80 -16.93 -25.17
C GLY A 383 25.88 -17.37 -24.19
N GLU A 384 25.94 -16.79 -22.98
CA GLU A 384 26.95 -17.13 -21.97
C GLU A 384 26.75 -18.53 -21.33
N GLY A 385 25.58 -19.14 -21.52
CA GLY A 385 25.26 -20.51 -21.09
C GLY A 385 25.47 -21.59 -22.16
N GLN A 386 25.85 -21.23 -23.40
CA GLN A 386 25.94 -22.18 -24.52
C GLN A 386 27.31 -22.86 -24.69
N LYS A 387 28.34 -22.50 -23.89
CA LYS A 387 29.68 -23.14 -23.96
C LYS A 387 29.74 -24.62 -23.56
N GLY A 388 28.60 -25.27 -23.31
CA GLY A 388 28.51 -26.71 -23.04
C GLY A 388 27.31 -27.41 -23.70
N ARG A 389 26.58 -26.74 -24.60
CA ARG A 389 25.49 -27.34 -25.39
C ARG A 389 25.84 -27.31 -26.88
N GLU A 390 26.98 -27.90 -27.23
CA GLU A 390 27.09 -28.50 -28.56
C GLU A 390 26.36 -29.85 -28.54
N SER A 391 25.68 -30.17 -29.65
CA SER A 391 25.06 -31.46 -29.95
C SER A 391 23.76 -31.80 -29.18
N LYS A 392 22.63 -31.37 -29.75
CA LYS A 392 21.59 -32.22 -30.37
C LYS A 392 20.32 -31.40 -30.58
N LEU A 393 20.23 -30.77 -31.74
CA LEU A 393 18.97 -30.54 -32.44
C LEU A 393 19.15 -31.09 -33.85
#